data_AF-A0A453J146-F1
#
_entry.id   AF-A0A453J146-F1
#
_cell.length_a   1.000
_cell.length_b   1.000
_cell.length_c   1.000
_cell.angle_alpha   90.00
_cell.angle_beta   90.00
_cell.angle_gamma   90.00
#
_symmetry.space_group_name_H-M   'P 1'
#
loop_
_entity.id
_entity.type
_entity.pdbx_description
1 polymer ?
#
loop_
_entity_poly.entity_id
_entity_poly.type
_entity_poly.pdbx_seq_one_letter_code
_entity_poly.pdbx_strand_id
1 'polypeptide(L)'
;MSNQEHSFVTIGQRLLANPLKVRFHYGHPDVFDRLFHLTRGGVSKASRSINLSEDIFAGFNSTLRGGNVTHHEYVQVGKGRDVGLNQISKFEAKVANGNGEQTLSRDIYRLGHRFDFFRMLSCYFTTVGFYFSTLLTVFTVYVFLYGRLYLALSGLEEGLATQRKFSHNHALQVALASQSLVQLGFLMALPMMMEIGLEKGFGKALSEFIMMNLQLASVFFTFSLGTKTHYYGRMLLHGGAQYRSTGRGFVVFHAKFAENYRLYSRSHFVKGIELMTLLIVYQLFGQTSHSTIAYIFVTSSMWFLVLTWLFAPFLFNPSGFEWAKILDDWSDWNKWISNRGGIGVSPEKSWESWWEIEQEHLKHTGTLGIIFEIILSLRFFIYQYGLVYQLTITNNNKSIVVYLISWLVILVMLVILKIISVGRRRFGANFQLFFRLIKFMIFVSFFAILVVLIVLLHMTIKDILVCFLAFLPTGWGILLIAQACRPLFRVTGLWGSVRALARAYEVIMGMLLFTPITVLSWFPFVSEFQTRMLFNQAFSRGLQISRILGGQKKERAASTKD
;
A
#
# COMPACT_ATOMS: atom_id res chain seq x y z
N MET A 1 11.51 6.97 12.72
CA MET A 1 10.27 7.39 13.40
C MET A 1 10.53 8.21 14.66
N SER A 2 11.31 7.72 15.64
CA SER A 2 11.52 8.46 16.91
C SER A 2 11.96 9.92 16.73
N ASN A 3 12.94 10.18 15.86
CA ASN A 3 13.39 11.55 15.57
C ASN A 3 12.30 12.40 14.88
N GLN A 4 11.41 11.79 14.08
CA GLN A 4 10.30 12.50 13.44
C GLN A 4 9.22 12.87 14.46
N GLU A 5 8.96 11.95 15.38
CA GLU A 5 8.01 12.17 16.47
C GLU A 5 8.50 13.26 17.42
N HIS A 6 9.80 13.26 17.76
CA HIS A 6 10.45 14.33 18.52
C HIS A 6 10.17 15.70 17.86
N SER A 7 10.55 15.85 16.58
CA SER A 7 10.30 17.07 15.80
C SER A 7 8.85 17.51 15.76
N PHE A 8 7.94 16.54 15.66
CA PHE A 8 6.51 16.81 15.62
C PHE A 8 5.97 17.35 16.96
N VAL A 9 6.46 16.85 18.11
CA VAL A 9 5.96 17.26 19.44
C VAL A 9 6.67 18.49 20.03
N THR A 10 7.83 18.87 19.49
CA THR A 10 8.65 20.00 19.94
C THR A 10 8.52 21.19 18.98
N ILE A 11 9.51 21.42 18.09
CA ILE A 11 9.63 22.54 17.18
C ILE A 11 8.39 22.71 16.30
N GLY A 12 7.76 21.60 15.87
CA GLY A 12 6.50 21.61 15.15
C GLY A 12 5.38 22.24 15.97
N GLN A 13 5.14 21.79 17.20
CA GLN A 13 4.11 22.35 18.08
C GLN A 13 4.41 23.80 18.49
N ARG A 14 5.68 24.13 18.76
CA ARG A 14 6.11 25.50 19.09
C ARG A 14 5.71 26.46 17.96
N LEU A 15 6.08 26.13 16.72
CA LEU A 15 5.80 26.98 15.55
C LEU A 15 4.30 27.10 15.28
N LEU A 16 3.55 26.00 15.38
CA LEU A 16 2.09 25.98 15.22
C LEU A 16 1.37 26.83 16.28
N ALA A 17 1.87 26.87 17.51
CA ALA A 17 1.29 27.66 18.60
C ALA A 17 1.66 29.14 18.48
N ASN A 18 2.93 29.46 18.25
CA ASN A 18 3.45 30.82 18.14
C ASN A 18 4.63 30.87 17.16
N PRO A 19 4.58 31.67 16.07
CA PRO A 19 3.62 32.73 15.78
C PRO A 19 2.36 32.31 15.02
N LEU A 20 2.27 31.06 14.54
CA LEU A 20 1.26 30.71 13.53
C LEU A 20 -0.18 30.61 14.09
N LYS A 21 -0.37 30.36 15.39
CA LYS A 21 -1.69 30.25 16.04
C LYS A 21 -2.67 29.33 15.27
N VAL A 22 -2.15 28.22 14.77
CA VAL A 22 -2.89 27.14 14.07
C VAL A 22 -2.63 25.78 14.70
N ARG A 23 -2.23 25.76 15.98
CA ARG A 23 -2.22 24.54 16.78
C ARG A 23 -3.66 24.15 17.08
N PHE A 24 -4.11 23.02 16.56
CA PHE A 24 -5.48 22.55 16.74
C PHE A 24 -5.62 21.37 17.68
N HIS A 25 -4.62 21.12 18.54
CA HIS A 25 -4.59 20.03 19.54
C HIS A 25 -4.06 18.70 19.02
N TYR A 26 -3.06 18.11 19.71
CA TYR A 26 -2.77 16.67 19.65
C TYR A 26 -1.75 16.25 20.74
N GLY A 27 -2.20 15.57 21.82
CA GLY A 27 -1.33 14.74 22.67
C GLY A 27 -1.59 14.83 24.19
N HIS A 28 -1.84 13.68 24.84
CA HIS A 28 -1.99 13.64 26.31
C HIS A 28 -0.67 13.92 27.07
N PRO A 29 -0.67 14.69 28.19
CA PRO A 29 -1.83 15.30 28.83
C PRO A 29 -2.15 16.70 28.28
N ASP A 30 -3.40 16.85 27.89
CA ASP A 30 -3.98 18.05 27.32
C ASP A 30 -4.89 18.70 28.38
N VAL A 31 -4.86 20.04 28.52
CA VAL A 31 -5.65 20.76 29.54
C VAL A 31 -6.64 21.70 28.85
N PHE A 32 -7.93 21.54 29.18
CA PHE A 32 -9.00 22.41 28.69
C PHE A 32 -9.40 23.44 29.75
N ASP A 33 -9.54 24.71 29.34
CA ASP A 33 -10.18 25.73 30.17
C ASP A 33 -11.68 25.40 30.31
N ARG A 34 -12.07 24.98 31.51
CA ARG A 34 -13.45 24.60 31.83
C ARG A 34 -14.43 25.75 31.61
N LEU A 35 -14.10 26.97 32.02
CA LEU A 35 -14.99 28.13 31.93
C LEU A 35 -15.20 28.54 30.47
N PHE A 36 -14.12 28.51 29.67
CA PHE A 36 -14.20 28.82 28.25
C PHE A 36 -15.13 27.84 27.50
N HIS A 37 -14.96 26.54 27.72
CA HIS A 37 -15.70 25.51 26.98
C HIS A 37 -17.15 25.40 27.44
N LEU A 38 -17.43 25.45 28.75
CA LEU A 38 -18.80 25.34 29.26
C LEU A 38 -19.70 26.49 28.78
N THR A 39 -19.18 27.72 28.78
CA THR A 39 -19.96 28.89 28.37
C THR A 39 -20.15 29.01 26.85
N ARG A 40 -19.47 28.16 26.06
CA ARG A 40 -19.47 28.24 24.58
C ARG A 40 -19.91 26.95 23.90
N GLY A 41 -20.66 26.09 24.60
CA GLY A 41 -21.25 24.88 24.02
C GLY A 41 -20.37 23.63 24.06
N GLY A 42 -19.53 23.50 25.08
CA GLY A 42 -18.77 22.29 25.42
C GLY A 42 -17.52 22.03 24.57
N VAL A 43 -16.80 20.95 24.87
CA VAL A 43 -15.60 20.53 24.11
C VAL A 43 -15.98 19.85 22.79
N SER A 44 -17.08 19.09 22.84
CA SER A 44 -17.56 18.28 21.72
C SER A 44 -18.68 18.99 20.96
N LYS A 45 -18.99 18.44 19.78
CA LYS A 45 -20.14 18.84 18.97
C LYS A 45 -20.88 17.59 18.48
N ALA A 46 -22.15 17.74 18.14
CA ALA A 46 -22.90 16.66 17.51
C ALA A 46 -22.32 16.35 16.12
N SER A 47 -22.06 15.08 15.85
CA SER A 47 -21.61 14.57 14.56
C SER A 47 -22.32 13.25 14.27
N ARG A 48 -22.57 12.98 12.98
CA ARG A 48 -23.24 11.74 12.55
C ARG A 48 -22.43 10.48 12.89
N SER A 49 -21.11 10.61 12.89
CA SER A 49 -20.15 9.60 13.32
C SER A 49 -19.22 10.19 14.38
N ILE A 50 -18.61 9.34 15.21
CA ILE A 50 -17.56 9.78 16.12
C ILE A 50 -16.35 10.17 15.27
N ASN A 51 -15.85 11.39 15.46
CA ASN A 51 -14.67 11.86 14.74
C ASN A 51 -13.44 11.08 15.21
N LEU A 52 -12.65 10.56 14.29
CA LEU A 52 -11.46 9.77 14.58
C LEU A 52 -10.35 10.59 15.25
N SER A 53 -10.32 11.89 14.96
CA SER A 53 -9.41 12.89 15.53
C SER A 53 -10.17 13.87 16.42
N GLU A 54 -10.89 13.36 17.43
CA GLU A 54 -11.75 14.18 18.30
C GLU A 54 -11.03 15.36 18.98
N ASP A 55 -9.76 15.17 19.31
CA ASP A 55 -8.85 16.17 19.87
C ASP A 55 -8.67 17.34 18.91
N ILE A 56 -8.37 17.05 17.65
CA ILE A 56 -8.20 18.08 16.61
C ILE A 56 -9.50 18.88 16.40
N PHE A 57 -10.64 18.19 16.38
CA PHE A 57 -11.94 18.85 16.24
C PHE A 57 -12.30 19.73 17.45
N ALA A 58 -11.86 19.35 18.65
CA ALA A 58 -11.99 20.21 19.82
C ALA A 58 -11.16 21.50 19.65
N GLY A 59 -9.92 21.40 19.16
CA GLY A 59 -9.11 22.59 18.86
C GLY A 59 -9.70 23.47 17.76
N PHE A 60 -10.28 22.89 16.70
CA PHE A 60 -11.03 23.65 15.70
C PHE A 60 -12.17 24.45 16.35
N ASN A 61 -12.96 23.83 17.21
CA ASN A 61 -14.04 24.51 17.92
C ASN A 61 -13.51 25.65 18.79
N SER A 62 -12.41 25.42 19.53
CA SER A 62 -11.76 26.44 20.35
C SER A 62 -11.36 27.66 19.52
N THR A 63 -10.67 27.45 18.39
CA THR A 63 -10.27 28.53 17.49
C THR A 63 -11.46 29.24 16.86
N LEU A 64 -12.49 28.50 16.41
CA LEU A 64 -13.71 29.09 15.85
C LEU A 64 -14.49 29.92 16.86
N ARG A 65 -14.32 29.67 18.16
CA ARG A 65 -14.97 30.41 19.25
C ARG A 65 -14.10 31.54 19.81
N GLY A 66 -13.00 31.88 19.14
CA GLY A 66 -12.10 32.97 19.53
C GLY A 66 -11.05 32.58 20.57
N GLY A 67 -10.93 31.28 20.90
CA GLY A 67 -9.87 30.77 21.77
C GLY A 67 -8.55 30.57 21.03
N ASN A 68 -7.46 30.48 21.80
CA ASN A 68 -6.14 30.15 21.29
C ASN A 68 -5.59 28.91 22.00
N VAL A 69 -4.94 28.02 21.26
CA VAL A 69 -4.34 26.80 21.82
C VAL A 69 -2.84 27.05 21.97
N THR A 70 -2.38 27.22 23.21
CA THR A 70 -0.96 27.41 23.51
C THR A 70 -0.21 26.07 23.58
N HIS A 71 1.12 26.13 23.54
CA HIS A 71 2.00 24.99 23.75
C HIS A 71 2.95 25.32 24.89
N HIS A 72 2.98 24.48 25.92
CA HIS A 72 3.80 24.66 27.11
C HIS A 72 4.59 23.39 27.36
N GLU A 73 5.92 23.50 27.36
CA GLU A 73 6.83 22.39 27.63
C GLU A 73 7.31 22.52 29.08
N TYR A 74 6.67 21.78 29.99
CA TYR A 74 7.02 21.79 31.42
C TYR A 74 7.80 20.55 31.86
N VAL A 75 7.57 19.39 31.22
CA VAL A 75 8.33 18.16 31.44
C VAL A 75 8.36 17.34 30.14
N GLN A 76 9.54 16.91 29.68
CA GLN A 76 9.67 15.96 28.57
C GLN A 76 9.38 14.53 29.09
N VAL A 77 8.11 14.20 29.31
CA VAL A 77 7.72 12.81 29.56
C VAL A 77 7.55 12.13 28.21
N GLY A 78 8.58 11.41 27.78
CA GLY A 78 8.49 10.58 26.58
C GLY A 78 7.43 9.50 26.80
N LYS A 79 6.28 9.61 26.13
CA LYS A 79 5.39 8.46 25.99
C LYS A 79 6.09 7.47 25.09
N GLY A 80 6.71 6.44 25.67
CA GLY A 80 7.33 5.36 24.91
C GLY A 80 6.32 4.77 23.94
N ARG A 81 6.51 5.04 22.64
CA ARG A 81 5.75 4.40 21.57
C ARG A 81 6.60 3.26 21.02
N ASP A 82 5.98 2.09 20.95
CA ASP A 82 6.58 0.94 20.29
C ASP A 82 6.74 1.24 18.78
N VAL A 83 7.98 1.16 18.29
CA VAL A 83 8.39 1.59 16.94
C VAL A 83 8.35 0.48 15.87
N GLY A 84 7.51 -0.54 16.03
CA GLY A 84 7.34 -1.57 15.00
C GLY A 84 6.63 -1.03 13.75
N LEU A 85 7.01 -1.49 12.54
CA LEU A 85 6.42 -0.99 11.30
C LEU A 85 4.89 -1.13 11.29
N ASN A 86 4.35 -2.28 11.71
CA ASN A 86 2.91 -2.53 11.75
C ASN A 86 2.17 -1.54 12.68
N GLN A 87 2.76 -1.20 13.82
CA GLN A 87 2.18 -0.25 14.78
C GLN A 87 2.22 1.18 14.23
N ILE A 88 3.37 1.57 13.65
CA ILE A 88 3.53 2.87 13.02
C ILE A 88 2.58 3.03 11.83
N SER A 89 2.47 2.04 10.95
CA SER A 89 1.54 2.10 9.82
C SER A 89 0.07 2.17 10.27
N LYS A 90 -0.32 1.46 11.33
CA LYS A 90 -1.67 1.59 11.91
C LYS A 90 -1.91 3.00 12.47
N PHE A 91 -0.89 3.58 13.10
CA PHE A 91 -0.94 4.95 13.59
C PHE A 91 -1.08 5.95 12.43
N GLU A 92 -0.23 5.87 11.42
CA GLU A 92 -0.29 6.74 10.25
C GLU A 92 -1.59 6.59 9.48
N ALA A 93 -2.13 5.37 9.37
CA ALA A 93 -3.46 5.11 8.82
C ALA A 93 -4.55 5.83 9.62
N LYS A 94 -4.48 5.81 10.95
CA LYS A 94 -5.40 6.55 11.83
C LYS A 94 -5.33 8.05 11.54
N VAL A 95 -4.13 8.64 11.53
CA VAL A 95 -3.94 10.08 11.31
C VAL A 95 -4.37 10.50 9.90
N ALA A 96 -4.08 9.68 8.88
CA ALA A 96 -4.49 9.93 7.49
C ALA A 96 -6.01 9.86 7.30
N ASN A 97 -6.69 8.87 7.89
CA ASN A 97 -8.16 8.82 7.91
C ASN A 97 -8.74 10.05 8.61
N GLY A 98 -8.20 10.42 9.78
CA GLY A 98 -8.65 11.58 10.54
C GLY A 98 -8.52 12.88 9.75
N ASN A 99 -7.42 13.06 9.01
CA ASN A 99 -7.25 14.21 8.10
C ASN A 99 -8.22 14.17 6.90
N GLY A 100 -8.55 12.98 6.40
CA GLY A 100 -9.62 12.82 5.41
C GLY A 100 -10.97 13.30 5.95
N GLU A 101 -11.30 12.97 7.21
CA GLU A 101 -12.52 13.49 7.85
C GLU A 101 -12.48 15.01 8.03
N GLN A 102 -11.33 15.57 8.41
CA GLN A 102 -11.14 17.02 8.54
C GLN A 102 -11.37 17.72 7.20
N THR A 103 -10.86 17.15 6.10
CA THR A 103 -11.04 17.67 4.73
C THR A 103 -12.50 17.74 4.33
N LEU A 104 -13.29 16.72 4.70
CA LEU A 104 -14.72 16.67 4.44
C LEU A 104 -15.56 17.48 5.44
N SER A 105 -14.94 18.00 6.51
CA SER A 105 -15.65 18.74 7.56
C SER A 105 -15.91 20.20 7.19
N ARG A 106 -17.06 20.70 7.65
CA ARG A 106 -17.42 22.13 7.62
C ARG A 106 -16.50 23.00 8.47
N ASP A 107 -15.74 22.43 9.41
CA ASP A 107 -14.87 23.23 10.29
C ASP A 107 -13.69 23.81 9.53
N ILE A 108 -13.05 23.04 8.65
CA ILE A 108 -11.96 23.54 7.80
C ILE A 108 -12.47 24.67 6.91
N TYR A 109 -13.67 24.52 6.33
CA TYR A 109 -14.32 25.58 5.57
C TYR A 109 -14.52 26.86 6.42
N ARG A 110 -15.02 26.72 7.65
CA ARG A 110 -15.25 27.86 8.57
C ARG A 110 -13.95 28.50 9.06
N LEU A 111 -12.92 27.70 9.33
CA LEU A 111 -11.60 28.19 9.73
C LEU A 111 -10.96 28.97 8.58
N GLY A 112 -11.07 28.47 7.35
CA GLY A 112 -10.57 29.16 6.16
C GLY A 112 -11.16 30.55 5.96
N HIS A 113 -12.43 30.78 6.33
CA HIS A 113 -13.06 32.10 6.27
C HIS A 113 -12.61 33.07 7.38
N ARG A 114 -11.98 32.55 8.45
CA ARG A 114 -11.56 33.35 9.61
C ARG A 114 -10.06 33.56 9.72
N PHE A 115 -9.28 32.80 8.98
CA PHE A 115 -7.83 32.94 8.96
C PHE A 115 -7.39 34.01 7.98
N ASP A 116 -6.41 34.80 8.40
CA ASP A 116 -5.59 35.58 7.47
C ASP A 116 -4.80 34.65 6.54
N PHE A 117 -4.18 35.24 5.52
CA PHE A 117 -3.44 34.49 4.50
C PHE A 117 -2.36 33.57 5.10
N PHE A 118 -1.58 34.04 6.09
CA PHE A 118 -0.48 33.28 6.66
C PHE A 118 -0.96 32.12 7.53
N ARG A 119 -2.01 32.34 8.33
CA ARG A 119 -2.65 31.31 9.14
C ARG A 119 -3.35 30.29 8.26
N MET A 120 -4.00 30.73 7.18
CA MET A 120 -4.63 29.82 6.22
C MET A 120 -3.58 28.94 5.52
N LEU A 121 -2.49 29.54 5.03
CA LEU A 121 -1.39 28.82 4.41
C LEU A 121 -0.77 27.80 5.38
N SER A 122 -0.54 28.23 6.62
CA SER A 122 -0.01 27.37 7.68
C SER A 122 -0.97 26.23 8.00
N CYS A 123 -2.27 26.51 8.14
CA CYS A 123 -3.30 25.50 8.35
C CYS A 123 -3.31 24.49 7.18
N TYR A 124 -3.23 24.96 5.93
CA TYR A 124 -3.18 24.09 4.76
C TYR A 124 -1.98 23.14 4.82
N PHE A 125 -0.76 23.65 4.98
CA PHE A 125 0.44 22.80 4.96
C PHE A 125 0.59 21.86 6.16
N THR A 126 -0.05 22.17 7.29
CA THR A 126 0.12 21.41 8.54
C THR A 126 -1.02 20.44 8.81
N THR A 127 -2.14 20.59 8.10
CA THR A 127 -3.32 19.72 8.20
C THR A 127 -3.62 19.06 6.84
N VAL A 128 -4.71 19.46 6.19
CA VAL A 128 -5.29 18.86 4.98
C VAL A 128 -4.34 18.87 3.78
N GLY A 129 -3.64 19.97 3.55
CA GLY A 129 -2.77 20.16 2.38
C GLY A 129 -1.61 19.19 2.34
N PHE A 130 -1.03 18.82 3.48
CA PHE A 130 0.04 17.82 3.54
C PHE A 130 -0.40 16.45 2.98
N TYR A 131 -1.57 15.97 3.41
CA TYR A 131 -2.12 14.69 2.98
C TYR A 131 -2.63 14.75 1.54
N PHE A 132 -3.19 15.89 1.13
CA PHE A 132 -3.59 16.14 -0.25
C PHE A 132 -2.39 16.14 -1.21
N SER A 133 -1.30 16.85 -0.88
CA SER A 133 -0.07 16.85 -1.67
C SER A 133 0.59 15.47 -1.71
N THR A 134 0.53 14.70 -0.62
CA THR A 134 0.98 13.31 -0.56
C THR A 134 0.18 12.42 -1.53
N LEU A 135 -1.15 12.56 -1.54
CA LEU A 135 -2.04 11.86 -2.46
C LEU A 135 -1.70 12.21 -3.92
N LEU A 136 -1.55 13.50 -4.23
CA LEU A 136 -1.19 13.97 -5.57
C LEU A 136 0.17 13.44 -6.01
N THR A 137 1.16 13.36 -5.11
CA THR A 137 2.49 12.82 -5.42
C THR A 137 2.39 11.38 -5.93
N VAL A 138 1.58 10.54 -5.30
CA VAL A 138 1.35 9.15 -5.75
C VAL A 138 0.53 9.13 -7.05
N PHE A 139 -0.51 9.96 -7.18
CA PHE A 139 -1.30 10.03 -8.41
C PHE A 139 -0.45 10.45 -9.62
N THR A 140 0.49 11.37 -9.46
CA THR A 140 1.43 11.74 -10.53
C THR A 140 2.22 10.53 -11.02
N VAL A 141 2.65 9.61 -10.15
CA VAL A 141 3.33 8.37 -10.55
C VAL A 141 2.42 7.48 -11.40
N TYR A 142 1.17 7.30 -10.97
CA TYR A 142 0.18 6.52 -11.73
C TYR A 142 -0.12 7.14 -13.09
N VAL A 143 -0.42 8.44 -13.13
CA VAL A 143 -0.71 9.18 -14.37
C VAL A 143 0.50 9.15 -15.30
N PHE A 144 1.71 9.31 -14.77
CA PHE A 144 2.93 9.24 -15.55
C PHE A 144 3.13 7.84 -16.16
N LEU A 145 3.04 6.76 -15.37
CA LEU A 145 3.25 5.40 -15.88
C LEU A 145 2.17 4.96 -16.87
N TYR A 146 0.89 5.20 -16.57
CA TYR A 146 -0.18 4.91 -17.51
C TYR A 146 -0.10 5.78 -18.77
N GLY A 147 0.24 7.06 -18.63
CA GLY A 147 0.45 7.95 -19.77
C GLY A 147 1.58 7.47 -20.68
N ARG A 148 2.73 7.11 -20.09
CA ARG A 148 3.87 6.53 -20.83
C ARG A 148 3.53 5.23 -21.49
N LEU A 149 2.83 4.35 -20.79
CA LEU A 149 2.36 3.09 -21.36
C LEU A 149 1.47 3.32 -22.59
N TYR A 150 0.51 4.23 -22.52
CA TYR A 150 -0.38 4.50 -23.64
C TYR A 150 0.37 5.10 -24.84
N LEU A 151 1.38 5.94 -24.60
CA LEU A 151 2.25 6.45 -25.66
C LEU A 151 3.07 5.34 -26.31
N ALA A 152 3.64 4.43 -25.51
CA ALA A 152 4.41 3.30 -26.01
C ALA A 152 3.54 2.33 -26.82
N LEU A 153 2.38 1.92 -26.29
CA LEU A 153 1.50 0.94 -26.94
C LEU A 153 0.80 1.48 -28.19
N SER A 154 0.59 2.80 -28.29
CA SER A 154 -0.01 3.42 -29.48
C SER A 154 0.98 3.65 -30.63
N GLY A 155 2.29 3.49 -30.39
CA GLY A 155 3.34 3.87 -31.34
C GLY A 155 3.52 5.39 -31.47
N LEU A 156 2.77 6.20 -30.71
CA LEU A 156 2.92 7.66 -30.71
C LEU A 156 4.28 8.08 -30.14
N GLU A 157 4.85 7.29 -29.22
CA GLU A 157 6.20 7.53 -28.68
C GLU A 157 7.26 7.52 -29.79
N GLU A 158 7.16 6.63 -30.78
CA GLU A 158 8.07 6.60 -31.95
C GLU A 158 7.90 7.83 -32.84
N GLY A 159 6.65 8.21 -33.11
CA GLY A 159 6.33 9.42 -33.88
C GLY A 159 6.83 10.71 -33.21
N LEU A 160 6.71 10.79 -31.88
CA LEU A 160 7.20 11.91 -31.07
C LEU A 160 8.73 11.92 -30.95
N ALA A 161 9.37 10.76 -30.85
CA ALA A 161 10.83 10.66 -30.81
C ALA A 161 11.49 11.14 -32.12
N THR A 162 10.81 10.93 -33.25
CA THR A 162 11.26 11.39 -34.57
C THR A 162 11.18 12.92 -34.71
N GLN A 163 10.32 13.59 -33.93
CA GLN A 163 10.21 15.06 -33.92
C GLN A 163 11.13 15.70 -32.87
N ARG A 164 12.19 16.37 -33.35
CA ARG A 164 13.21 17.06 -32.51
C ARG A 164 12.64 18.03 -31.47
N LYS A 165 11.46 18.62 -31.71
CA LYS A 165 10.82 19.60 -30.82
C LYS A 165 10.22 18.99 -29.54
N PHE A 166 9.88 17.70 -29.55
CA PHE A 166 9.26 17.00 -28.42
C PHE A 166 10.20 16.00 -27.73
N SER A 167 11.33 15.68 -28.36
CA SER A 167 12.31 14.71 -27.88
C SER A 167 12.94 15.06 -26.51
N HIS A 168 12.98 16.34 -26.13
CA HIS A 168 13.65 16.82 -24.89
C HIS A 168 12.78 17.81 -24.10
N ASN A 169 11.73 17.34 -23.43
CA ASN A 169 10.97 18.18 -22.49
C ASN A 169 11.69 18.28 -21.13
N HIS A 170 12.66 19.19 -21.05
CA HIS A 170 13.46 19.43 -19.84
C HIS A 170 12.60 19.82 -18.62
N ALA A 171 11.55 20.62 -18.81
CA ALA A 171 10.66 21.04 -17.73
C ALA A 171 9.94 19.85 -17.09
N LEU A 172 9.43 18.92 -17.90
CA LEU A 172 8.81 17.70 -17.42
C LEU A 172 9.80 16.81 -16.66
N GLN A 173 11.03 16.67 -17.16
CA GLN A 173 12.08 15.89 -16.49
C GLN A 173 12.44 16.48 -15.12
N VAL A 174 12.59 17.80 -15.03
CA VAL A 174 12.89 18.48 -13.76
C VAL A 174 11.73 18.33 -12.77
N ALA A 175 10.48 18.46 -13.22
CA ALA A 175 9.30 18.28 -12.37
C ALA A 175 9.18 16.85 -11.83
N LEU A 176 9.53 15.84 -12.64
CA LEU A 176 9.52 14.43 -12.21
C LEU A 176 10.70 14.10 -11.30
N ALA A 177 11.87 14.70 -11.53
CA ALA A 177 13.02 14.54 -10.65
C ALA A 177 12.75 15.15 -9.27
N SER A 178 12.13 16.33 -9.19
CA SER A 178 11.75 16.95 -7.91
C SER A 178 10.68 16.13 -7.19
N GLN A 179 9.69 15.61 -7.91
CA GLN A 179 8.70 14.68 -7.37
C GLN A 179 9.36 13.40 -6.81
N SER A 180 10.35 12.84 -7.51
CA SER A 180 11.09 11.65 -7.08
C SER A 180 11.85 11.90 -5.76
N LEU A 181 12.41 13.09 -5.55
CA LEU A 181 13.07 13.45 -4.28
C LEU A 181 12.07 13.49 -3.11
N VAL A 182 10.87 14.02 -3.33
CA VAL A 182 9.79 14.02 -2.32
C VAL A 182 9.36 12.58 -2.02
N GLN A 183 9.21 11.75 -3.05
CA GLN A 183 8.83 10.34 -2.92
C GLN A 183 9.84 9.52 -2.12
N LEU A 184 11.13 9.80 -2.26
CA LEU A 184 12.21 9.17 -1.47
C LEU A 184 12.24 9.62 0.01
N GLY A 185 11.37 10.54 0.39
CA GLY A 185 11.24 11.00 1.77
C GLY A 185 12.27 12.04 2.21
N PHE A 186 13.13 12.52 1.30
CA PHE A 186 14.15 13.50 1.63
C PHE A 186 13.55 14.82 2.14
N LEU A 187 12.49 15.31 1.48
CA LEU A 187 11.81 16.53 1.93
C LEU A 187 11.12 16.32 3.29
N MET A 188 10.61 15.12 3.55
CA MET A 188 9.96 14.75 4.82
C MET A 188 10.95 14.68 5.99
N ALA A 189 12.24 14.46 5.70
CA ALA A 189 13.30 14.42 6.70
C ALA A 189 13.80 15.83 7.10
N LEU A 190 13.52 16.88 6.32
CA LEU A 190 14.05 18.23 6.57
C LEU A 190 13.67 18.81 7.94
N PRO A 191 12.42 18.75 8.43
CA PRO A 191 12.08 19.33 9.73
C PRO A 191 12.88 18.69 10.88
N MET A 192 13.05 17.37 10.80
CA MET A 192 13.87 16.60 11.75
C MET A 192 15.34 16.99 11.66
N MET A 193 15.87 17.17 10.45
CA MET A 193 17.25 17.61 10.22
C MET A 193 17.52 18.99 10.81
N MET A 194 16.57 19.91 10.66
CA MET A 194 16.66 21.25 11.23
C MET A 194 16.64 21.20 12.76
N GLU A 195 15.77 20.38 13.34
CA GLU A 195 15.73 20.22 14.79
C GLU A 195 17.03 19.66 15.36
N ILE A 196 17.54 18.56 14.80
CA ILE A 196 18.82 17.98 15.23
C ILE A 196 19.96 18.99 15.02
N GLY A 197 19.93 19.75 13.94
CA GLY A 197 20.91 20.80 13.64
C GLY A 197 20.90 21.92 14.69
N LEU A 198 19.73 22.35 15.13
CA LEU A 198 19.56 23.40 16.13
C LEU A 198 19.89 22.92 17.55
N GLU A 199 19.55 21.68 17.90
CA GLU A 199 19.78 21.14 19.25
C GLU A 199 21.18 20.57 19.46
N LYS A 200 21.76 19.93 18.43
CA LYS A 200 23.00 19.14 18.54
C LYS A 200 24.09 19.55 17.55
N GLY A 201 23.83 20.58 16.73
CA GLY A 201 24.75 21.09 15.72
C GLY A 201 24.60 20.43 14.35
N PHE A 202 24.82 21.21 13.28
CA PHE A 202 24.62 20.78 11.89
C PHE A 202 25.54 19.61 11.45
N GLY A 203 26.77 19.54 11.98
CA GLY A 203 27.67 18.41 11.68
C GLY A 203 27.11 17.09 12.20
N LYS A 204 26.53 17.10 13.42
CA LYS A 204 25.87 15.92 13.98
C LYS A 204 24.59 15.58 13.23
N ALA A 205 23.81 16.60 12.83
CA ALA A 205 22.62 16.40 12.00
C ALA A 205 22.96 15.69 10.68
N LEU A 206 24.03 16.10 9.98
CA LEU A 206 24.47 15.44 8.75
C LEU A 206 24.90 13.99 8.99
N SER A 207 25.65 13.73 10.07
CA SER A 207 26.03 12.37 10.45
C SER A 207 24.81 11.48 10.73
N GLU A 208 23.84 11.97 11.50
CA GLU A 208 22.59 11.25 11.79
C GLU A 208 21.77 11.02 10.51
N PHE A 209 21.72 11.99 9.59
CA PHE A 209 21.04 11.82 8.30
C PHE A 209 21.62 10.66 7.48
N ILE A 210 22.95 10.60 7.38
CA ILE A 210 23.64 9.54 6.65
C ILE A 210 23.34 8.20 7.32
N MET A 211 23.44 8.13 8.66
CA MET A 211 23.13 6.92 9.42
C MET A 211 21.68 6.47 9.24
N MET A 212 20.72 7.40 9.24
CA MET A 212 19.31 7.10 9.02
C MET A 212 19.06 6.52 7.62
N ASN A 213 19.69 7.06 6.58
CA ASN A 213 19.57 6.51 5.22
C ASN A 213 20.21 5.12 5.11
N LEU A 214 21.36 4.89 5.78
CA LEU A 214 21.97 3.56 5.88
C LEU A 214 21.07 2.55 6.62
N GLN A 215 20.25 3.02 7.55
CA GLN A 215 19.20 2.25 8.25
C GLN A 215 17.87 2.20 7.47
N LEU A 216 17.90 2.49 6.16
CA LEU A 216 16.76 2.41 5.25
C LEU A 216 15.62 3.40 5.56
N ALA A 217 15.93 4.59 6.06
CA ALA A 217 14.92 5.64 6.27
C ALA A 217 14.13 5.97 4.99
N SER A 218 14.76 6.00 3.80
CA SER A 218 14.05 6.21 2.54
C SER A 218 13.01 5.12 2.27
N VAL A 219 13.33 3.84 2.54
CA VAL A 219 12.38 2.73 2.40
C VAL A 219 11.21 2.94 3.36
N PHE A 220 11.48 3.33 4.61
CA PHE A 220 10.43 3.62 5.58
C PHE A 220 9.52 4.78 5.15
N PHE A 221 10.08 5.91 4.72
CA PHE A 221 9.30 7.08 4.33
C PHE A 221 8.51 6.87 3.03
N THR A 222 9.11 6.20 2.04
CA THR A 222 8.42 5.83 0.80
C THR A 222 7.29 4.82 1.07
N PHE A 223 7.45 3.91 2.03
CA PHE A 223 6.37 3.02 2.48
C PHE A 223 5.26 3.80 3.21
N SER A 224 5.63 4.68 4.13
CA SER A 224 4.71 5.57 4.85
C SER A 224 3.84 6.42 3.90
N LEU A 225 4.42 6.90 2.79
CA LEU A 225 3.69 7.63 1.75
C LEU A 225 2.51 6.80 1.20
N GLY A 226 2.71 5.50 0.96
CA GLY A 226 1.65 4.59 0.50
C GLY A 226 0.52 4.44 1.50
N THR A 227 0.86 4.31 2.79
CA THR A 227 -0.10 4.25 3.90
C THR A 227 -0.95 5.52 3.93
N LYS A 228 -0.32 6.70 3.99
CA LYS A 228 -1.00 8.00 4.08
C LYS A 228 -1.95 8.20 2.90
N THR A 229 -1.46 8.00 1.68
CA THR A 229 -2.23 8.14 0.44
C THR A 229 -3.42 7.18 0.40
N HIS A 230 -3.25 5.91 0.76
CA HIS A 230 -4.33 4.92 0.69
C HIS A 230 -5.50 5.28 1.61
N TYR A 231 -5.21 5.52 2.90
CA TYR A 231 -6.27 5.77 3.89
C TYR A 231 -6.89 7.16 3.71
N TYR A 232 -6.09 8.19 3.40
CA TYR A 232 -6.61 9.51 3.08
C TYR A 232 -7.52 9.48 1.84
N GLY A 233 -7.07 8.88 0.73
CA GLY A 233 -7.86 8.77 -0.49
C GLY A 233 -9.14 7.94 -0.33
N ARG A 234 -9.08 6.83 0.44
CA ARG A 234 -10.27 6.02 0.76
C ARG A 234 -11.30 6.84 1.54
N MET A 235 -10.86 7.62 2.53
CA MET A 235 -11.76 8.48 3.30
C MET A 235 -12.42 9.55 2.42
N LEU A 236 -11.68 10.15 1.47
CA LEU A 236 -12.24 11.14 0.54
C LEU A 236 -13.31 10.56 -0.39
N LEU A 237 -13.10 9.35 -0.91
CA LEU A 237 -14.00 8.73 -1.89
C LEU A 237 -15.24 8.09 -1.26
N HIS A 238 -15.09 7.43 -0.10
CA HIS A 238 -16.14 6.60 0.48
C HIS A 238 -16.67 7.12 1.82
N GLY A 239 -15.90 7.96 2.51
CA GLY A 239 -16.16 8.30 3.90
C GLY A 239 -16.04 7.11 4.85
N GLY A 240 -16.56 7.29 6.07
CA GLY A 240 -16.69 6.21 7.06
C GLY A 240 -15.35 5.80 7.68
N ALA A 241 -14.68 6.71 8.40
CA ALA A 241 -13.44 6.37 9.08
C ALA A 241 -13.69 5.28 10.13
N GLN A 242 -12.99 4.16 9.99
CA GLN A 242 -12.99 3.10 10.98
C GLN A 242 -11.79 3.27 11.91
N TYR A 243 -12.04 3.29 13.22
CA TYR A 243 -10.97 3.23 14.20
C TYR A 243 -10.27 1.87 14.12
N ARG A 244 -8.96 1.89 13.87
CA ARG A 244 -8.09 0.72 13.97
C ARG A 244 -7.20 0.92 15.19
N SER A 245 -7.33 0.04 16.18
CA SER A 245 -6.53 0.11 17.40
C SER A 245 -5.04 -0.04 17.07
N THR A 246 -4.25 0.97 17.43
CA THR A 246 -2.79 0.88 17.46
C THR A 246 -2.42 0.02 18.66
N GLY A 247 -2.15 -1.28 18.43
CA GLY A 247 -1.76 -2.19 19.49
C GLY A 247 -0.47 -1.73 20.21
N ARG A 248 -0.30 -2.15 21.47
CA ARG A 248 0.91 -1.96 22.28
C ARG A 248 1.57 -3.32 22.45
N GLY A 249 2.43 -3.68 21.52
CA GLY A 249 3.19 -4.92 21.53
C GLY A 249 4.68 -4.62 21.40
N PHE A 250 5.52 -5.50 21.92
CA PHE A 250 6.96 -5.31 21.83
C PHE A 250 7.46 -5.43 20.38
N VAL A 251 8.25 -4.46 19.95
CA VAL A 251 8.83 -4.34 18.60
C VAL A 251 9.68 -5.55 18.19
N VAL A 252 10.13 -6.35 19.15
CA VAL A 252 11.00 -7.52 18.94
C VAL A 252 10.25 -8.70 18.32
N PHE A 253 8.91 -8.71 18.35
CA PHE A 253 8.15 -9.86 17.87
C PHE A 253 8.01 -9.89 16.35
N HIS A 254 8.25 -11.08 15.81
CA HIS A 254 8.01 -11.41 14.41
C HIS A 254 6.51 -11.37 14.09
N ALA A 255 6.13 -10.59 13.08
CA ALA A 255 4.79 -10.57 12.53
C ALA A 255 4.64 -11.64 11.45
N LYS A 256 3.59 -12.46 11.55
CA LYS A 256 3.35 -13.54 10.59
C LYS A 256 2.98 -13.04 9.21
N PHE A 257 3.23 -13.83 8.17
CA PHE A 257 2.78 -13.55 6.79
C PHE A 257 1.30 -13.20 6.67
N ALA A 258 0.41 -13.95 7.34
CA ALA A 258 -1.03 -13.68 7.32
C ALA A 258 -1.40 -12.33 7.96
N GLU A 259 -0.65 -11.85 8.95
CA GLU A 259 -0.87 -10.53 9.55
C GLU A 259 -0.42 -9.42 8.60
N ASN A 260 0.81 -9.48 8.11
CA ASN A 260 1.35 -8.49 7.19
C ASN A 260 0.51 -8.40 5.90
N TYR A 261 0.09 -9.54 5.36
CA TYR A 261 -0.76 -9.60 4.18
C TYR A 261 -2.11 -8.90 4.39
N ARG A 262 -2.76 -9.13 5.53
CA ARG A 262 -4.04 -8.48 5.84
C ARG A 262 -3.94 -6.97 6.04
N LEU A 263 -2.82 -6.50 6.60
CA LEU A 263 -2.58 -5.07 6.83
C LEU A 263 -2.25 -4.32 5.54
N TYR A 264 -1.49 -4.95 4.64
CA TYR A 264 -0.86 -4.26 3.51
C TYR A 264 -1.37 -4.66 2.12
N SER A 265 -2.21 -5.69 2.00
CA SER A 265 -2.76 -6.17 0.71
C SER A 265 -3.32 -5.03 -0.15
N ARG A 266 -4.29 -4.26 0.36
CA ARG A 266 -4.95 -3.17 -0.40
C ARG A 266 -4.17 -1.87 -0.44
N SER A 267 -3.41 -1.59 0.62
CA SER A 267 -2.73 -0.31 0.77
C SER A 267 -1.42 -0.25 -0.02
N HIS A 268 -0.70 -1.37 -0.13
CA HIS A 268 0.62 -1.43 -0.75
C HIS A 268 0.73 -2.55 -1.79
N PHE A 269 0.40 -3.81 -1.45
CA PHE A 269 0.76 -4.94 -2.31
C PHE A 269 0.07 -4.94 -3.67
N VAL A 270 -1.26 -4.79 -3.70
CA VAL A 270 -2.02 -4.67 -4.95
C VAL A 270 -1.47 -3.52 -5.80
N LYS A 271 -1.25 -2.36 -5.18
CA LYS A 271 -0.75 -1.16 -5.83
C LYS A 271 0.69 -1.32 -6.35
N GLY A 272 1.54 -1.97 -5.57
CA GLY A 272 2.93 -2.27 -5.92
C GLY A 272 3.01 -3.26 -7.08
N ILE A 273 2.16 -4.30 -7.07
CA ILE A 273 2.07 -5.27 -8.18
C ILE A 273 1.54 -4.58 -9.44
N GLU A 274 0.52 -3.72 -9.34
CA GLU A 274 0.02 -2.93 -10.48
C GLU A 274 1.13 -2.07 -11.10
N LEU A 275 1.84 -1.28 -10.28
CA LEU A 275 2.96 -0.45 -10.74
C LEU A 275 4.13 -1.29 -11.29
N MET A 276 4.43 -2.44 -10.67
CA MET A 276 5.44 -3.39 -11.16
C MET A 276 5.07 -3.90 -12.55
N THR A 277 3.81 -4.30 -12.75
CA THR A 277 3.31 -4.74 -14.05
C THR A 277 3.45 -3.63 -15.08
N LEU A 278 3.08 -2.39 -14.76
CA LEU A 278 3.27 -1.24 -15.68
C LEU A 278 4.73 -1.03 -16.06
N LEU A 279 5.65 -1.09 -15.09
CA LEU A 279 7.09 -0.93 -15.34
C LEU A 279 7.66 -2.05 -16.22
N ILE A 280 7.27 -3.31 -15.98
CA ILE A 280 7.68 -4.44 -16.81
C ILE A 280 7.21 -4.25 -18.25
N VAL A 281 5.95 -3.84 -18.43
CA VAL A 281 5.38 -3.63 -19.77
C VAL A 281 6.09 -2.49 -20.49
N TYR A 282 6.32 -1.38 -19.78
CA TYR A 282 7.05 -0.26 -20.34
C TYR A 282 8.49 -0.65 -20.70
N GLN A 283 9.15 -1.53 -19.93
CA GLN A 283 10.47 -2.06 -20.30
C GLN A 283 10.43 -2.97 -21.55
N LEU A 284 9.31 -3.65 -21.81
CA LEU A 284 9.16 -4.57 -22.95
C LEU A 284 8.77 -3.89 -24.26
N PHE A 285 8.06 -2.76 -24.18
CA PHE A 285 7.49 -2.05 -25.35
C PHE A 285 7.91 -0.59 -25.48
N GLY A 286 8.42 0.02 -24.42
CA GLY A 286 8.92 1.38 -24.45
C GLY A 286 10.21 1.48 -25.25
N GLN A 287 10.39 2.62 -25.94
CA GLN A 287 11.59 2.88 -26.72
C GLN A 287 12.76 3.27 -25.81
N THR A 288 13.93 2.65 -26.00
CA THR A 288 15.17 2.87 -25.22
C THR A 288 15.89 4.20 -25.54
N SER A 289 15.17 5.19 -26.08
CA SER A 289 15.74 6.37 -26.71
C SER A 289 15.85 7.57 -25.77
N HIS A 290 16.27 7.40 -24.51
CA HIS A 290 16.43 8.52 -23.58
C HIS A 290 17.66 8.38 -22.67
N SER A 291 18.82 8.77 -23.21
CA SER A 291 20.13 8.81 -22.53
C SER A 291 20.30 9.98 -21.54
N THR A 292 19.24 10.41 -20.86
CA THR A 292 19.34 11.49 -19.86
C THR A 292 19.40 10.91 -18.45
N ILE A 293 20.35 11.36 -17.64
CA ILE A 293 20.51 10.99 -16.21
C ILE A 293 19.17 11.13 -15.45
N ALA A 294 18.38 12.16 -15.76
CA ALA A 294 17.06 12.37 -15.17
C ALA A 294 16.08 11.21 -15.41
N TYR A 295 16.10 10.60 -16.60
CA TYR A 295 15.22 9.48 -16.93
C TYR A 295 15.62 8.20 -16.16
N ILE A 296 16.92 7.93 -16.06
CA ILE A 296 17.44 6.82 -15.25
C ILE A 296 17.05 7.02 -13.78
N PHE A 297 17.21 8.24 -13.26
CA PHE A 297 16.83 8.59 -11.90
C PHE A 297 15.34 8.37 -11.63
N VAL A 298 14.46 8.86 -12.52
CA VAL A 298 13.00 8.70 -12.39
C VAL A 298 12.58 7.22 -12.50
N THR A 299 13.17 6.46 -13.43
CA THR A 299 12.86 5.03 -13.58
C THR A 299 13.32 4.24 -12.36
N SER A 300 14.52 4.53 -11.85
CA SER A 300 15.06 3.94 -10.63
C SER A 300 14.21 4.28 -9.40
N SER A 301 13.74 5.53 -9.28
CA SER A 301 12.88 5.94 -8.16
C SER A 301 11.53 5.22 -8.17
N MET A 302 10.97 4.91 -9.35
CA MET A 302 9.73 4.14 -9.50
C MET A 302 9.93 2.66 -9.12
N TRP A 303 11.02 2.04 -9.56
CA TRP A 303 11.38 0.69 -9.10
C TRP A 303 11.61 0.65 -7.60
N PHE A 304 12.29 1.65 -7.04
CA PHE A 304 12.50 1.78 -5.60
C PHE A 304 11.18 1.87 -4.83
N LEU A 305 10.20 2.65 -5.31
CA LEU A 305 8.85 2.72 -4.73
C LEU A 305 8.15 1.36 -4.74
N VAL A 306 8.17 0.66 -5.88
CA VAL A 306 7.55 -0.65 -6.04
C VAL A 306 8.16 -1.67 -5.08
N LEU A 307 9.49 -1.80 -5.08
CA LEU A 307 10.19 -2.72 -4.19
C LEU A 307 9.94 -2.39 -2.72
N THR A 308 9.93 -1.11 -2.37
CA THR A 308 9.61 -0.66 -1.02
C THR A 308 8.19 -1.06 -0.60
N TRP A 309 7.18 -0.81 -1.44
CA TRP A 309 5.79 -1.15 -1.13
C TRP A 309 5.55 -2.65 -0.99
N LEU A 310 6.27 -3.47 -1.76
CA LEU A 310 6.15 -4.93 -1.72
C LEU A 310 6.91 -5.55 -0.54
N PHE A 311 8.12 -5.06 -0.23
CA PHE A 311 9.05 -5.79 0.63
C PHE A 311 9.39 -5.13 1.97
N ALA A 312 9.06 -3.84 2.17
CA ALA A 312 9.32 -3.17 3.46
C ALA A 312 8.69 -3.88 4.67
N PRO A 313 7.45 -4.44 4.61
CA PRO A 313 6.88 -5.19 5.73
C PRO A 313 7.69 -6.38 6.18
N PHE A 314 8.48 -6.99 5.29
CA PHE A 314 9.32 -8.15 5.62
C PHE A 314 10.72 -7.72 6.02
N LEU A 315 11.22 -6.63 5.42
CA LEU A 315 12.52 -6.04 5.74
C LEU A 315 12.56 -5.46 7.15
N PHE A 316 11.48 -4.82 7.59
CA PHE A 316 11.34 -4.28 8.95
C PHE A 316 10.72 -5.27 9.95
N ASN A 317 10.59 -6.54 9.58
CA ASN A 317 10.06 -7.59 10.46
C ASN A 317 11.22 -8.39 11.10
N PRO A 318 11.34 -8.42 12.43
CA PRO A 318 12.34 -9.25 13.11
C PRO A 318 12.25 -10.72 12.65
N SER A 319 13.39 -11.37 12.38
CA SER A 319 13.44 -12.74 11.84
C SER A 319 12.66 -12.94 10.52
N GLY A 320 12.44 -11.89 9.73
CA GLY A 320 11.68 -11.94 8.47
C GLY A 320 12.29 -12.83 7.39
N PHE A 321 13.59 -13.08 7.45
CA PHE A 321 14.34 -13.95 6.51
C PHE A 321 14.87 -15.23 7.16
N GLU A 322 14.31 -15.66 8.29
CA GLU A 322 14.69 -16.92 8.93
C GLU A 322 13.88 -18.09 8.36
N TRP A 323 14.57 -19.08 7.77
CA TRP A 323 13.92 -20.21 7.07
C TRP A 323 12.86 -20.94 7.90
N ALA A 324 13.19 -21.25 9.17
CA ALA A 324 12.25 -21.94 10.06
C ALA A 324 10.96 -21.14 10.29
N LYS A 325 11.07 -19.81 10.41
CA LYS A 325 9.91 -18.92 10.59
C LYS A 325 9.07 -18.81 9.33
N ILE A 326 9.72 -18.72 8.16
CA ILE A 326 9.02 -18.65 6.87
C ILE A 326 8.19 -19.92 6.63
N LEU A 327 8.68 -21.10 6.99
CA LEU A 327 7.92 -22.34 6.89
C LEU A 327 6.66 -22.32 7.78
N ASP A 328 6.80 -21.88 9.03
CA ASP A 328 5.68 -21.73 9.96
C ASP A 328 4.64 -20.74 9.41
N ASP A 329 5.11 -19.59 8.95
CA ASP A 329 4.31 -18.50 8.39
C ASP A 329 3.59 -18.89 7.10
N TRP A 330 4.26 -19.63 6.23
CA TRP A 330 3.67 -20.19 5.01
C TRP A 330 2.54 -21.17 5.36
N SER A 331 2.75 -22.01 6.38
CA SER A 331 1.71 -22.92 6.85
C SER A 331 0.51 -22.18 7.45
N ASP A 332 0.74 -21.10 8.21
CA ASP A 332 -0.28 -20.26 8.84
C ASP A 332 -1.09 -19.50 7.78
N TRP A 333 -0.42 -18.89 6.81
CA TRP A 333 -1.06 -18.21 5.69
C TRP A 333 -1.89 -19.17 4.82
N ASN A 334 -1.38 -20.38 4.53
CA ASN A 334 -2.12 -21.40 3.80
C ASN A 334 -3.35 -21.90 4.55
N LYS A 335 -3.28 -22.01 5.87
CA LYS A 335 -4.44 -22.32 6.71
C LYS A 335 -5.46 -21.18 6.63
N TRP A 336 -5.02 -19.93 6.77
CA TRP A 336 -5.86 -18.74 6.72
C TRP A 336 -6.61 -18.55 5.39
N ILE A 337 -5.91 -18.71 4.25
CA ILE A 337 -6.49 -18.58 2.89
C ILE A 337 -7.47 -19.72 2.56
N SER A 338 -7.23 -20.90 3.14
CA SER A 338 -8.05 -22.10 2.91
C SER A 338 -9.30 -22.13 3.77
N ASN A 339 -9.23 -21.57 4.98
CA ASN A 339 -10.32 -21.61 5.93
C ASN A 339 -11.59 -20.94 5.38
N ARG A 340 -12.76 -21.51 5.69
CA ARG A 340 -14.04 -20.91 5.33
C ARG A 340 -14.41 -19.87 6.40
N GLY A 341 -15.05 -18.81 5.96
CA GLY A 341 -15.61 -17.80 6.85
C GLY A 341 -16.95 -18.25 7.43
N GLY A 342 -17.51 -17.40 8.28
CA GLY A 342 -18.83 -17.61 8.87
C GLY A 342 -19.19 -16.44 9.79
N ILE A 343 -20.44 -16.37 10.21
CA ILE A 343 -20.89 -15.37 11.19
C ILE A 343 -20.11 -15.61 12.48
N GLY A 344 -19.44 -14.56 12.99
CA GLY A 344 -18.64 -14.62 14.22
C GLY A 344 -17.21 -15.15 14.06
N VAL A 345 -16.77 -15.56 12.86
CA VAL A 345 -15.38 -15.99 12.64
C VAL A 345 -14.46 -14.78 12.50
N SER A 346 -13.46 -14.67 13.36
CA SER A 346 -12.48 -13.57 13.35
C SER A 346 -11.73 -13.48 12.00
N PRO A 347 -11.47 -12.26 11.48
CA PRO A 347 -10.63 -12.00 10.30
C PRO A 347 -9.22 -12.58 10.37
N GLU A 348 -8.71 -12.82 11.58
CA GLU A 348 -7.41 -13.45 11.83
C GLU A 348 -7.39 -14.92 11.48
N LYS A 349 -8.53 -15.60 11.56
CA LYS A 349 -8.61 -17.05 11.36
C LYS A 349 -9.07 -17.45 9.97
N SER A 350 -9.69 -16.52 9.22
CA SER A 350 -10.27 -16.81 7.91
C SER A 350 -10.11 -15.66 6.93
N TRP A 351 -9.60 -15.95 5.75
CA TRP A 351 -9.53 -15.01 4.63
C TRP A 351 -10.91 -14.49 4.23
N GLU A 352 -11.94 -15.33 4.27
CA GLU A 352 -13.27 -14.95 3.81
C GLU A 352 -13.90 -13.89 4.72
N SER A 353 -13.74 -14.03 6.04
CA SER A 353 -14.15 -13.01 7.02
C SER A 353 -13.37 -11.71 6.82
N TRP A 354 -12.05 -11.79 6.62
CA TRP A 354 -11.22 -10.61 6.36
C TRP A 354 -11.64 -9.89 5.07
N TRP A 355 -11.87 -10.64 3.99
CA TRP A 355 -12.22 -10.11 2.68
C TRP A 355 -13.57 -9.39 2.69
N GLU A 356 -14.55 -9.89 3.46
CA GLU A 356 -15.86 -9.24 3.63
C GLU A 356 -15.77 -7.94 4.46
N ILE A 357 -14.88 -7.88 5.48
CA ILE A 357 -14.64 -6.67 6.26
C ILE A 357 -13.85 -5.62 5.47
N GLU A 358 -12.84 -6.04 4.71
CA GLU A 358 -12.01 -5.09 3.95
C GLU A 358 -12.82 -4.31 2.91
N GLN A 359 -13.96 -4.84 2.45
CA GLN A 359 -14.91 -4.20 1.54
C GLN A 359 -16.01 -3.39 2.23
N GLU A 360 -15.99 -3.24 3.55
CA GLU A 360 -17.08 -2.58 4.28
C GLU A 360 -17.26 -1.10 3.91
N HIS A 361 -16.17 -0.40 3.57
CA HIS A 361 -16.21 0.98 3.09
C HIS A 361 -17.14 1.17 1.86
N LEU A 362 -17.25 0.15 1.00
CA LEU A 362 -18.15 0.19 -0.16
C LEU A 362 -19.63 0.24 0.22
N LYS A 363 -20.01 -0.23 1.42
CA LYS A 363 -21.40 -0.13 1.91
C LYS A 363 -21.82 1.31 2.19
N HIS A 364 -20.87 2.16 2.55
CA HIS A 364 -21.11 3.57 2.88
C HIS A 364 -20.93 4.50 1.67
N THR A 365 -20.54 3.94 0.53
CA THR A 365 -20.24 4.70 -0.68
C THR A 365 -21.52 5.14 -1.37
N GLY A 366 -21.61 6.43 -1.73
CA GLY A 366 -22.71 6.96 -2.53
C GLY A 366 -22.66 6.49 -3.99
N THR A 367 -23.72 6.74 -4.75
CA THR A 367 -23.82 6.37 -6.19
C THR A 367 -22.65 6.92 -7.01
N LEU A 368 -22.27 8.19 -6.79
CA LEU A 368 -21.12 8.81 -7.45
C LEU A 368 -19.81 8.08 -7.13
N GLY A 369 -19.59 7.67 -5.88
CA GLY A 369 -18.38 6.93 -5.50
C GLY A 369 -18.30 5.56 -6.19
N ILE A 370 -19.43 4.87 -6.35
CA ILE A 370 -19.50 3.62 -7.13
C ILE A 370 -19.16 3.87 -8.60
N ILE A 371 -19.69 4.95 -9.19
CA ILE A 371 -19.35 5.34 -10.57
C ILE A 371 -17.85 5.63 -10.71
N PHE A 372 -17.25 6.34 -9.76
CA PHE A 372 -15.81 6.59 -9.75
C PHE A 372 -14.99 5.31 -9.64
N GLU A 373 -15.39 4.33 -8.82
CA GLU A 373 -14.72 3.02 -8.73
C GLU A 373 -14.76 2.26 -10.06
N ILE A 374 -15.89 2.31 -10.76
CA ILE A 374 -16.03 1.71 -12.09
C ILE A 374 -15.12 2.42 -13.09
N ILE A 375 -15.16 3.77 -13.14
CA ILE A 375 -14.32 4.57 -14.04
C ILE A 375 -12.83 4.30 -13.80
N LEU A 376 -12.40 4.25 -12.54
CA LEU A 376 -11.02 3.92 -12.20
C LEU A 376 -10.67 2.51 -12.69
N SER A 377 -11.58 1.54 -12.54
CA SER A 377 -11.36 0.16 -13.00
C SER A 377 -11.29 0.03 -14.52
N LEU A 378 -11.86 0.96 -15.29
CA LEU A 378 -11.81 0.94 -16.76
C LEU A 378 -10.38 0.94 -17.32
N ARG A 379 -9.41 1.48 -16.57
CA ARG A 379 -7.99 1.53 -16.97
C ARG A 379 -7.40 0.15 -17.29
N PHE A 380 -7.86 -0.90 -16.61
CA PHE A 380 -7.36 -2.26 -16.84
C PHE A 380 -7.80 -2.84 -18.20
N PHE A 381 -8.94 -2.40 -18.72
CA PHE A 381 -9.45 -2.84 -20.02
C PHE A 381 -8.77 -2.09 -21.16
N ILE A 382 -8.47 -0.80 -20.99
CA ILE A 382 -7.67 -0.01 -21.93
C ILE A 382 -6.24 -0.58 -22.00
N TYR A 383 -5.69 -0.93 -20.84
CA TYR A 383 -4.40 -1.61 -20.73
C TYR A 383 -4.36 -2.92 -21.53
N GLN A 384 -5.38 -3.77 -21.40
CA GLN A 384 -5.52 -5.00 -22.20
C GLN A 384 -5.60 -4.72 -23.69
N TYR A 385 -6.42 -3.74 -24.07
CA TYR A 385 -6.62 -3.34 -25.46
C TYR A 385 -5.29 -3.01 -26.15
N GLY A 386 -4.44 -2.21 -25.51
CA GLY A 386 -3.13 -1.86 -26.06
C GLY A 386 -2.18 -3.06 -26.20
N LEU A 387 -2.22 -4.02 -25.27
CA LEU A 387 -1.34 -5.19 -25.31
C LEU A 387 -1.75 -6.26 -26.31
N VAL A 388 -3.06 -6.48 -26.49
CA VAL A 388 -3.57 -7.48 -27.44
C VAL A 388 -3.11 -7.15 -28.86
N TYR A 389 -3.02 -5.86 -29.22
CA TYR A 389 -2.57 -5.42 -30.54
C TYR A 389 -1.05 -5.51 -30.76
N GLN A 390 -0.29 -5.78 -29.71
CA GLN A 390 1.16 -6.02 -29.81
C GLN A 390 1.50 -7.52 -29.91
N LEU A 391 0.51 -8.40 -29.85
CA LEU A 391 0.71 -9.85 -29.99
C LEU A 391 0.99 -10.21 -31.45
N THR A 392 1.99 -11.06 -31.68
CA THR A 392 2.38 -11.51 -33.03
C THR A 392 1.25 -12.22 -33.78
N ILE A 393 0.39 -12.96 -33.06
CA ILE A 393 -0.79 -13.68 -33.60
C ILE A 393 -1.71 -12.74 -34.40
N THR A 394 -1.75 -11.46 -34.04
CA THR A 394 -2.65 -10.51 -34.68
C THR A 394 -2.20 -10.08 -36.07
N ASN A 395 -0.99 -10.44 -36.53
CA ASN A 395 -0.47 -10.14 -37.88
C ASN A 395 -0.73 -8.68 -38.31
N ASN A 396 -0.51 -7.71 -37.42
CA ASN A 396 -0.78 -6.27 -37.58
C ASN A 396 -2.26 -5.89 -37.83
N ASN A 397 -3.20 -6.82 -37.70
CA ASN A 397 -4.63 -6.54 -37.80
C ASN A 397 -5.14 -5.87 -36.51
N LYS A 398 -5.26 -4.54 -36.55
CA LYS A 398 -5.71 -3.71 -35.41
C LYS A 398 -7.24 -3.58 -35.32
N SER A 399 -7.99 -4.55 -35.82
CA SER A 399 -9.45 -4.50 -35.76
C SER A 399 -9.97 -4.71 -34.33
N ILE A 400 -11.01 -3.95 -33.96
CA ILE A 400 -11.70 -4.09 -32.66
C ILE A 400 -12.20 -5.52 -32.41
N VAL A 401 -12.45 -6.28 -33.48
CA VAL A 401 -12.89 -7.68 -33.42
C VAL A 401 -11.85 -8.55 -32.71
N VAL A 402 -10.55 -8.33 -32.92
CA VAL A 402 -9.48 -9.08 -32.23
C VAL A 402 -9.54 -8.84 -30.73
N TYR A 403 -9.75 -7.59 -30.31
CA TYR A 403 -9.94 -7.26 -28.91
C TYR A 403 -11.19 -7.95 -28.35
N LEU A 404 -12.33 -7.91 -29.05
CA LEU A 404 -13.56 -8.59 -28.63
C LEU A 404 -13.39 -10.12 -28.53
N ILE A 405 -12.66 -10.74 -29.46
CA ILE A 405 -12.33 -12.18 -29.41
C ILE A 405 -11.49 -12.50 -28.17
N SER A 406 -10.56 -11.61 -27.78
CA SER A 406 -9.73 -11.81 -26.58
C SER A 406 -10.56 -11.97 -25.29
N TRP A 407 -11.78 -11.42 -25.24
CA TRP A 407 -12.68 -11.60 -24.10
C TRP A 407 -13.21 -13.02 -23.96
N LEU A 408 -13.20 -13.84 -25.02
CA LEU A 408 -13.52 -15.26 -24.93
C LEU A 408 -12.57 -15.98 -23.99
N VAL A 409 -11.29 -15.59 -23.95
CA VAL A 409 -10.29 -16.15 -23.03
C VAL A 409 -10.70 -15.89 -21.57
N ILE A 410 -11.15 -14.67 -21.28
CA ILE A 410 -11.62 -14.28 -19.95
C ILE A 410 -12.88 -15.06 -19.58
N LEU A 411 -13.83 -15.19 -20.50
CA LEU A 411 -15.08 -15.93 -20.28
C LEU A 411 -14.80 -17.41 -19.99
N VAL A 412 -13.92 -18.05 -20.78
CA VAL A 412 -13.48 -19.43 -20.54
C VAL A 412 -12.83 -19.57 -19.17
N MET A 413 -11.94 -18.65 -18.79
CA MET A 413 -11.29 -18.66 -17.47
C MET A 413 -12.31 -18.52 -16.32
N LEU A 414 -13.30 -17.64 -16.46
CA LEU A 414 -14.38 -17.49 -15.47
C LEU A 414 -15.25 -18.75 -15.36
N VAL A 415 -15.52 -19.42 -16.48
CA VAL A 415 -16.24 -20.71 -16.50
C VAL A 415 -15.43 -21.80 -15.80
N ILE A 416 -14.12 -21.91 -16.08
CA ILE A 416 -13.22 -22.86 -15.42
C ILE A 416 -13.21 -22.61 -13.90
N LEU A 417 -13.06 -21.36 -13.47
CA LEU A 417 -13.09 -21.01 -12.05
C LEU A 417 -14.44 -21.35 -11.40
N LYS A 418 -15.55 -21.16 -12.11
CA LYS A 418 -16.89 -21.57 -11.65
C LYS A 418 -16.98 -23.09 -11.48
N ILE A 419 -16.49 -23.87 -12.46
CA ILE A 419 -16.45 -25.34 -12.40
C ILE A 419 -15.63 -25.80 -11.19
N ILE A 420 -14.43 -25.23 -10.98
CA ILE A 420 -13.57 -25.56 -9.84
C ILE A 420 -14.24 -25.20 -8.51
N SER A 421 -14.88 -24.03 -8.43
CA SER A 421 -15.57 -23.57 -7.21
C SER A 421 -16.76 -24.46 -6.83
N VAL A 422 -17.61 -24.79 -7.81
CA VAL A 422 -18.75 -25.70 -7.62
C VAL A 422 -18.24 -27.11 -7.30
N GLY A 423 -17.24 -27.59 -8.03
CA GLY A 423 -16.63 -28.89 -7.81
C GLY A 423 -16.05 -29.02 -6.40
N ARG A 424 -15.39 -27.98 -5.90
CA ARG A 424 -14.85 -27.94 -4.52
C ARG A 424 -15.95 -28.00 -3.47
N ARG A 425 -17.10 -27.36 -3.71
CA ARG A 425 -18.24 -27.38 -2.79
C ARG A 425 -18.96 -28.73 -2.77
N ARG A 426 -19.15 -29.34 -3.94
CA ARG A 426 -19.97 -30.54 -4.11
C ARG A 426 -19.20 -31.85 -3.89
N PHE A 427 -17.94 -31.90 -4.31
CA PHE A 427 -17.12 -33.13 -4.32
C PHE A 427 -15.92 -33.08 -3.38
N GLY A 428 -15.60 -31.92 -2.79
CA GLY A 428 -14.35 -31.73 -2.03
C GLY A 428 -14.23 -32.56 -0.75
N ALA A 429 -15.33 -32.91 -0.09
CA ALA A 429 -15.31 -33.72 1.14
C ALA A 429 -15.50 -35.21 0.84
N ASN A 430 -16.47 -35.57 -0.02
CA ASN A 430 -16.88 -36.96 -0.23
C ASN A 430 -16.15 -37.67 -1.37
N PHE A 431 -15.56 -36.93 -2.33
CA PHE A 431 -14.92 -37.49 -3.53
C PHE A 431 -13.60 -36.78 -3.88
N GLN A 432 -12.63 -36.83 -2.96
CA GLN A 432 -11.35 -36.14 -3.10
C GLN A 432 -10.57 -36.57 -4.36
N LEU A 433 -10.57 -37.87 -4.69
CA LEU A 433 -9.83 -38.41 -5.84
C LEU A 433 -10.43 -37.91 -7.17
N PHE A 434 -11.76 -37.93 -7.30
CA PHE A 434 -12.46 -37.38 -8.46
C PHE A 434 -12.18 -35.89 -8.65
N PHE A 435 -12.17 -35.12 -7.55
CA PHE A 435 -11.84 -33.69 -7.63
C PHE A 435 -10.37 -33.43 -8.01
N ARG A 436 -9.42 -34.28 -7.58
CA ARG A 436 -8.02 -34.22 -8.04
C ARG A 436 -7.91 -34.55 -9.52
N LEU A 437 -8.67 -35.53 -10.00
CA LEU A 437 -8.71 -35.90 -11.41
C LEU A 437 -9.26 -34.76 -12.27
N ILE A 438 -10.34 -34.09 -11.86
CA ILE A 438 -10.85 -32.89 -12.54
C ILE A 438 -9.76 -31.80 -12.64
N LYS A 439 -9.03 -31.53 -11.55
CA LYS A 439 -7.92 -30.55 -11.58
C LYS A 439 -6.82 -30.96 -12.54
N PHE A 440 -6.45 -32.24 -12.54
CA PHE A 440 -5.45 -32.78 -13.45
C PHE A 440 -5.90 -32.65 -14.91
N MET A 441 -7.15 -32.99 -15.23
CA MET A 441 -7.72 -32.84 -16.56
C MET A 441 -7.72 -31.37 -17.01
N ILE A 442 -8.13 -30.43 -16.15
CA ILE A 442 -8.07 -29.00 -16.45
C ILE A 442 -6.62 -28.56 -16.74
N PHE A 443 -5.65 -29.05 -15.96
CA PHE A 443 -4.24 -28.74 -16.17
C PHE A 443 -3.72 -29.30 -17.49
N VAL A 444 -4.02 -30.56 -17.82
CA VAL A 444 -3.63 -31.19 -19.08
C VAL A 444 -4.29 -30.48 -20.27
N SER A 445 -5.57 -30.14 -20.19
CA SER A 445 -6.27 -29.36 -21.22
C SER A 445 -5.65 -27.98 -21.42
N PHE A 446 -5.30 -27.28 -20.34
CA PHE A 446 -4.60 -25.99 -20.43
C PHE A 446 -3.24 -26.14 -21.13
N PHE A 447 -2.45 -27.14 -20.75
CA PHE A 447 -1.16 -27.40 -21.37
C PHE A 447 -1.28 -27.80 -22.84
N ALA A 448 -2.25 -28.64 -23.20
CA ALA A 448 -2.54 -29.00 -24.57
C ALA A 448 -2.92 -27.77 -25.42
N ILE A 449 -3.79 -26.89 -24.91
CA ILE A 449 -4.14 -25.63 -25.59
C ILE A 449 -2.88 -24.77 -25.78
N LEU A 450 -2.04 -24.63 -24.76
CA LEU A 450 -0.79 -23.87 -24.87
C LEU A 450 0.14 -24.42 -25.96
N VAL A 451 0.32 -25.75 -26.01
CA VAL A 451 1.13 -26.40 -27.05
C VAL A 451 0.54 -26.16 -28.43
N VAL A 452 -0.77 -26.28 -28.59
CA VAL A 452 -1.46 -26.00 -29.86
C VAL A 452 -1.27 -24.54 -30.29
N LEU A 453 -1.38 -23.58 -29.37
CA LEU A 453 -1.14 -22.16 -29.67
C LEU A 453 0.32 -21.90 -30.09
N ILE A 454 1.29 -22.58 -29.48
CA ILE A 454 2.72 -22.45 -29.85
C ILE A 454 2.99 -23.06 -31.23
N VAL A 455 2.46 -24.26 -31.50
CA VAL A 455 2.76 -25.02 -32.72
C VAL A 455 1.98 -24.49 -33.93
N LEU A 456 0.67 -24.21 -33.78
CA LEU A 456 -0.19 -23.80 -34.90
C LEU A 456 -0.22 -22.29 -35.14
N LEU A 457 -0.15 -21.47 -34.08
CA LEU A 457 -0.20 -20.01 -34.20
C LEU A 457 1.19 -19.36 -34.06
N HIS A 458 2.26 -20.17 -34.00
CA HIS A 458 3.64 -19.72 -33.87
C HIS A 458 3.87 -18.68 -32.75
N MET A 459 3.17 -18.84 -31.62
CA MET A 459 3.33 -17.94 -30.48
C MET A 459 4.75 -17.95 -29.93
N THR A 460 5.32 -16.76 -29.73
CA THR A 460 6.62 -16.63 -29.07
C THR A 460 6.49 -16.63 -27.54
N ILE A 461 7.59 -16.87 -26.83
CA ILE A 461 7.64 -16.76 -25.36
C ILE A 461 7.23 -15.34 -24.89
N LYS A 462 7.59 -14.31 -25.66
CA LYS A 462 7.17 -12.92 -25.40
C LYS A 462 5.65 -12.80 -25.44
N ASP A 463 4.99 -13.41 -26.42
CA ASP A 463 3.52 -13.35 -26.54
C ASP A 463 2.81 -14.05 -25.37
N ILE A 464 3.35 -15.16 -24.87
CA ILE A 464 2.81 -15.84 -23.67
C ILE A 464 2.87 -14.90 -22.46
N LEU A 465 4.01 -14.24 -22.26
CA LEU A 465 4.19 -13.29 -21.16
C LEU A 465 3.25 -12.08 -21.31
N VAL A 466 3.09 -11.56 -22.52
CA VAL A 466 2.16 -10.45 -22.83
C VAL A 466 0.71 -10.85 -22.58
N CYS A 467 0.31 -12.09 -22.89
CA CYS A 467 -1.02 -12.60 -22.54
C CYS A 467 -1.25 -12.59 -21.03
N PHE A 468 -0.31 -13.09 -20.22
CA PHE A 468 -0.43 -13.01 -18.76
C PHE A 468 -0.53 -11.57 -18.28
N LEU A 469 0.33 -10.69 -18.79
CA LEU A 469 0.31 -9.27 -18.45
C LEU A 469 -1.01 -8.61 -18.86
N ALA A 470 -1.63 -8.96 -19.98
CA ALA A 470 -2.90 -8.38 -20.43
C ALA A 470 -4.11 -8.90 -19.64
N PHE A 471 -4.22 -10.22 -19.46
CA PHE A 471 -5.44 -10.82 -18.90
C PHE A 471 -5.50 -10.77 -17.37
N LEU A 472 -4.37 -10.84 -16.65
CA LEU A 472 -4.37 -10.79 -15.17
C LEU A 472 -4.91 -9.45 -14.64
N PRO A 473 -4.47 -8.26 -15.08
CA PRO A 473 -5.04 -6.99 -14.66
C PRO A 473 -6.50 -6.82 -15.11
N THR A 474 -6.87 -7.36 -16.28
CA THR A 474 -8.27 -7.30 -16.75
C THR A 474 -9.22 -8.04 -15.80
N GLY A 475 -8.88 -9.27 -15.42
CA GLY A 475 -9.71 -10.01 -14.46
C GLY A 475 -9.73 -9.35 -13.08
N TRP A 476 -8.68 -8.61 -12.71
CA TRP A 476 -8.69 -7.77 -11.51
C TRP A 476 -9.66 -6.58 -11.66
N GLY A 477 -9.68 -5.91 -12.80
CA GLY A 477 -10.67 -4.88 -13.12
C GLY A 477 -12.11 -5.39 -13.05
N ILE A 478 -12.38 -6.59 -13.58
CA ILE A 478 -13.68 -7.25 -13.45
C ILE A 478 -14.02 -7.51 -11.98
N LEU A 479 -13.04 -7.97 -11.19
CA LEU A 479 -13.23 -8.19 -9.76
C LEU A 479 -13.56 -6.90 -9.01
N LEU A 480 -12.89 -5.78 -9.31
CA LEU A 480 -13.16 -4.48 -8.68
C LEU A 480 -14.58 -3.97 -9.03
N ILE A 481 -14.98 -4.06 -10.31
CA ILE A 481 -16.34 -3.70 -10.73
C ILE A 481 -17.38 -4.59 -10.03
N ALA A 482 -17.11 -5.89 -9.90
CA ALA A 482 -18.01 -6.80 -9.20
C ALA A 482 -18.12 -6.49 -7.69
N GLN A 483 -17.04 -6.02 -7.06
CA GLN A 483 -17.04 -5.57 -5.66
C GLN A 483 -17.82 -4.26 -5.49
N ALA A 484 -17.63 -3.29 -6.38
CA ALA A 484 -18.38 -2.03 -6.38
C ALA A 484 -19.89 -2.27 -6.58
N CYS A 485 -20.25 -3.20 -7.48
CA CYS A 485 -21.63 -3.58 -7.80
C CYS A 485 -22.16 -4.75 -6.95
N ARG A 486 -21.64 -4.94 -5.72
CA ARG A 486 -21.96 -6.08 -4.84
C ARG A 486 -23.46 -6.42 -4.70
N PRO A 487 -24.39 -5.46 -4.53
CA PRO A 487 -25.82 -5.77 -4.43
C PRO A 487 -26.35 -6.54 -5.65
N LEU A 488 -25.97 -6.11 -6.86
CA LEU A 488 -26.38 -6.73 -8.13
C LEU A 488 -25.87 -8.17 -8.25
N PHE A 489 -24.59 -8.40 -7.93
CA PHE A 489 -23.97 -9.73 -8.00
C PHE A 489 -24.47 -10.71 -6.93
N ARG A 490 -25.04 -10.20 -5.82
CA ARG A 490 -25.72 -11.03 -4.83
C ARG A 490 -27.10 -11.48 -5.31
N VAL A 491 -27.87 -10.58 -5.93
CA VAL A 491 -29.21 -10.90 -6.49
C VAL A 491 -29.10 -11.94 -7.60
N THR A 492 -28.08 -11.84 -8.46
CA THR A 492 -27.86 -12.80 -9.57
C THR A 492 -27.25 -14.14 -9.12
N GLY A 493 -26.93 -14.31 -7.83
CA GLY A 493 -26.29 -15.53 -7.30
C GLY A 493 -24.82 -15.72 -7.71
N LEU A 494 -24.23 -14.76 -8.42
CA LEU A 494 -22.85 -14.84 -8.92
C LEU A 494 -21.78 -14.50 -7.87
N TRP A 495 -22.17 -13.97 -6.70
CA TRP A 495 -21.23 -13.60 -5.63
C TRP A 495 -20.31 -14.74 -5.19
N GLY A 496 -20.78 -15.99 -5.23
CA GLY A 496 -19.94 -17.16 -4.96
C GLY A 496 -18.77 -17.33 -5.93
N SER A 497 -18.96 -16.97 -7.20
CA SER A 497 -17.92 -16.97 -8.23
C SER A 497 -16.96 -15.80 -8.05
N VAL A 498 -17.49 -14.60 -7.74
CA VAL A 498 -16.67 -13.41 -7.42
C VAL A 498 -15.73 -13.70 -6.25
N ARG A 499 -16.23 -14.33 -5.19
CA ARG A 499 -15.42 -14.75 -4.04
C ARG A 499 -14.34 -15.76 -4.42
N ALA A 500 -14.64 -16.71 -5.31
CA ALA A 500 -13.65 -17.69 -5.77
C ALA A 500 -12.55 -17.03 -6.62
N LEU A 501 -12.93 -16.13 -7.52
CA LEU A 501 -12.00 -15.32 -8.32
C LEU A 501 -11.10 -14.47 -7.42
N ALA A 502 -11.69 -13.77 -6.44
CA ALA A 502 -10.94 -13.00 -5.46
C ALA A 502 -9.91 -13.86 -4.75
N ARG A 503 -10.31 -15.04 -4.25
CA ARG A 503 -9.36 -15.94 -3.56
C ARG A 503 -8.22 -16.37 -4.47
N ALA A 504 -8.48 -16.64 -5.74
CA ALA A 504 -7.44 -17.01 -6.71
C ALA A 504 -6.41 -15.89 -6.89
N TYR A 505 -6.86 -14.64 -7.04
CA TYR A 505 -5.96 -13.49 -7.10
C TYR A 505 -5.13 -13.32 -5.83
N GLU A 506 -5.74 -13.49 -4.65
CA GLU A 506 -5.02 -13.37 -3.38
C GLU A 506 -3.95 -14.47 -3.21
N VAL A 507 -4.22 -15.67 -3.75
CA VAL A 507 -3.22 -16.73 -3.80
C VAL A 507 -2.07 -16.36 -4.74
N ILE A 508 -2.36 -15.87 -5.95
CA ILE A 508 -1.34 -15.45 -6.91
C ILE A 508 -0.47 -14.33 -6.34
N MET A 509 -1.08 -13.30 -5.73
CA MET A 509 -0.37 -12.19 -5.10
C MET A 509 0.49 -12.67 -3.92
N GLY A 510 -0.04 -13.54 -3.07
CA GLY A 510 0.73 -14.16 -1.98
C GLY A 510 1.96 -14.91 -2.50
N MET A 511 1.79 -15.74 -3.54
CA MET A 511 2.92 -16.46 -4.16
C MET A 511 3.98 -15.50 -4.71
N LEU A 512 3.57 -14.45 -5.43
CA LEU A 512 4.49 -13.45 -5.99
C LEU A 512 5.28 -12.71 -4.90
N LEU A 513 4.66 -12.42 -3.76
CA LEU A 513 5.30 -11.74 -2.63
C LEU A 513 6.23 -12.64 -1.83
N PHE A 514 5.79 -13.86 -1.49
CA PHE A 514 6.53 -14.74 -0.58
C PHE A 514 7.66 -15.50 -1.28
N THR A 515 7.59 -15.72 -2.59
CA THR A 515 8.65 -16.44 -3.32
C THR A 515 10.00 -15.74 -3.22
N PRO A 516 10.13 -14.42 -3.52
CA PRO A 516 11.40 -13.71 -3.36
C PRO A 516 11.95 -13.75 -1.92
N ILE A 517 11.07 -13.64 -0.92
CA ILE A 517 11.45 -13.68 0.50
C ILE A 517 12.00 -15.05 0.87
N THR A 518 11.34 -16.10 0.38
CA THR A 518 11.74 -17.50 0.57
C THR A 518 13.11 -17.75 -0.05
N VAL A 519 13.34 -17.27 -1.28
CA VAL A 519 14.66 -17.37 -1.95
C VAL A 519 15.73 -16.60 -1.17
N LEU A 520 15.44 -15.39 -0.71
CA LEU A 520 16.39 -14.59 0.08
C LEU A 520 16.73 -15.24 1.43
N SER A 521 15.79 -15.99 2.02
CA SER A 521 16.02 -16.67 3.30
C SER A 521 16.98 -17.85 3.24
N TRP A 522 17.28 -18.37 2.05
CA TRP A 522 18.33 -19.37 1.86
C TRP A 522 19.74 -18.80 2.08
N PHE A 523 19.88 -17.48 2.08
CA PHE A 523 21.16 -16.81 2.26
C PHE A 523 21.30 -16.29 3.71
N PRO A 524 22.17 -16.89 4.55
CA PRO A 524 22.29 -16.53 5.97
C PRO A 524 22.65 -15.06 6.21
N PHE A 525 23.45 -14.47 5.32
CA PHE A 525 23.89 -13.07 5.43
C PHE A 525 22.73 -12.07 5.43
N VAL A 526 21.61 -12.40 4.78
CA VAL A 526 20.43 -11.51 4.71
C VAL A 526 19.79 -11.37 6.09
N SER A 527 19.65 -12.46 6.83
CA SER A 527 19.12 -12.46 8.19
C SER A 527 20.04 -11.73 9.17
N GLU A 528 21.36 -11.90 9.02
CA GLU A 528 22.34 -11.16 9.83
C GLU A 528 22.31 -9.66 9.55
N PHE A 529 22.27 -9.27 8.28
CA PHE A 529 22.16 -7.88 7.86
C PHE A 529 20.89 -7.23 8.43
N GLN A 530 19.74 -7.89 8.28
CA GLN A 530 18.48 -7.42 8.84
C GLN A 530 18.57 -7.24 10.36
N THR A 531 19.13 -8.20 11.09
CA THR A 531 19.22 -8.14 12.55
C THR A 531 20.08 -6.95 13.01
N ARG A 532 21.24 -6.72 12.36
CA ARG A 532 22.12 -5.58 12.65
C ARG A 532 21.47 -4.23 12.33
N MET A 533 20.62 -4.19 11.30
CA MET A 533 19.89 -2.99 10.91
C MET A 533 18.77 -2.65 11.89
N LEU A 534 17.99 -3.65 12.34
CA LEU A 534 16.81 -3.42 13.18
C LEU A 534 17.16 -3.17 14.64
N PHE A 535 18.27 -3.73 15.12
CA PHE A 535 18.59 -3.72 16.55
C PHE A 535 19.93 -3.06 16.82
N ASN A 536 19.97 -2.26 17.87
CA ASN A 536 21.22 -1.68 18.40
C ASN A 536 22.25 -2.81 18.66
N GLN A 537 23.54 -2.53 18.45
CA GLN A 537 24.63 -3.50 18.58
C GLN A 537 24.63 -4.25 19.92
N ALA A 538 24.26 -3.58 21.02
CA ALA A 538 24.15 -4.21 22.34
C ALA A 538 23.04 -5.29 22.39
N PHE A 539 21.87 -5.01 21.80
CA PHE A 539 20.76 -5.96 21.71
C PHE A 539 21.04 -7.06 20.67
N SER A 540 21.68 -6.70 19.55
CA SER A 540 22.13 -7.64 18.52
C SER A 540 23.12 -8.68 19.08
N ARG A 541 24.08 -8.25 19.92
CA ARG A 541 24.99 -9.18 20.62
C ARG A 541 24.24 -10.11 21.57
N GLY A 542 23.29 -9.58 22.35
CA GLY A 542 22.44 -10.40 23.23
C GLY A 542 21.59 -11.43 22.46
N LEU A 543 21.02 -11.05 21.32
CA LEU A 543 20.27 -11.94 20.42
C LEU A 543 21.15 -13.04 19.82
N GLN A 544 22.37 -12.70 19.38
CA GLN A 544 23.32 -13.69 18.86
C GLN A 544 23.71 -14.71 19.94
N ILE A 545 24.00 -14.25 21.15
CA ILE A 545 24.28 -15.11 22.30
C ILE A 545 23.07 -16.00 22.61
N SER A 546 21.85 -15.45 22.60
CA SER A 546 20.62 -16.22 22.82
C SER A 546 20.38 -17.28 21.73
N ARG A 547 20.70 -17.00 20.46
CA ARG A 547 20.58 -17.99 19.37
C ARG A 547 21.56 -19.14 19.54
N ILE A 548 22.81 -18.84 19.93
CA ILE A 548 23.85 -19.84 20.21
C ILE A 548 23.44 -20.73 21.41
N LEU A 549 22.99 -20.12 22.51
CA LEU A 549 22.53 -20.84 23.70
C LEU A 549 21.24 -21.64 23.43
N GLY A 550 20.34 -21.14 22.58
CA GLY A 550 19.13 -21.83 22.16
C GLY A 550 19.41 -23.06 21.28
N GLY A 551 20.43 -22.98 20.41
CA GLY A 551 20.94 -24.11 19.63
C GLY A 551 21.47 -25.23 20.53
N GLN A 552 22.29 -24.89 21.53
CA GLN A 552 22.81 -25.85 22.50
C GLN A 552 21.71 -26.52 23.35
N LYS A 553 20.62 -25.83 23.66
CA LYS A 553 19.47 -26.44 24.35
C LYS A 553 18.73 -27.46 23.48
N LYS A 554 18.62 -27.24 22.17
CA LYS A 554 18.01 -28.19 21.23
C LYS A 554 18.89 -29.42 21.01
N GLU A 555 20.21 -29.25 20.90
CA GLU A 555 21.15 -30.38 20.81
C GLU A 555 21.16 -31.22 22.09
N ARG A 556 21.16 -30.59 23.27
CA ARG A 556 21.05 -31.32 24.55
C ARG A 556 19.71 -32.06 24.69
N ALA A 557 18.62 -31.49 24.21
CA ALA A 557 17.30 -32.14 24.23
C ALA A 557 17.18 -33.28 23.21
N ALA A 558 17.99 -33.28 22.14
CA ALA A 558 18.11 -34.38 21.21
C ALA A 558 18.98 -35.52 21.79
N SER A 559 20.07 -35.20 22.49
CA SER A 559 20.96 -36.20 23.11
C SER A 559 20.42 -36.84 24.40
N THR A 560 19.26 -36.41 24.90
CA THR A 560 18.56 -37.04 26.05
C THR A 560 17.39 -37.92 25.61
N LYS A 561 17.19 -38.10 24.30
CA LYS A 561 16.17 -38.98 23.72
C LYS A 561 16.73 -40.24 23.05
N ASP A 562 18.04 -40.39 23.02
CA ASP A 562 18.74 -41.67 22.85
C ASP A 562 19.24 -42.14 24.22
#